data_AF-A0A0K0D2D7-F1
#
_entry.id   AF-A0A0K0D2D7-F1
#
_cell.length_a   1.000
_cell.length_b   1.000
_cell.length_c   1.000
_cell.angle_alpha   90.00
_cell.angle_beta   90.00
_cell.angle_gamma   90.00
#
_symmetry.space_group_name_H-M   'P 1'
#
loop_
_entity.id
_entity.type
_entity.pdbx_description
1 polymer ?
#
loop_
_entity_poly.entity_id
_entity_poly.type
_entity_poly.pdbx_seq_one_letter_code
_entity_poly.pdbx_strand_id
1 'polypeptide(L)'
;MFGVRNGVVHFRLTLRAVSYMASGWTGVGFGRGMIDGMDVIIVRVQNGRVNVTDEYVRGYTTSFPDQVSVRLFGTALYSHSNNSEI
;
A
#
# COMPACT_ATOMS: atom_id res chain seq x y z
N MET A 1 10.11 12.02 -5.56
CA MET A 1 11.45 11.39 -5.57
C MET A 1 11.38 10.17 -4.66
N PHE A 2 11.89 9.02 -5.10
CA PHE A 2 12.04 7.80 -4.28
C PHE A 2 13.51 7.69 -3.82
N GLY A 3 13.75 7.05 -2.69
CA GLY A 3 15.08 6.94 -2.06
C GLY A 3 15.12 7.51 -0.64
N VAL A 4 16.33 7.62 -0.07
CA VAL A 4 16.54 8.15 1.28
C VAL A 4 16.85 9.65 1.23
N ARG A 5 16.16 10.47 2.01
CA ARG A 5 16.43 11.91 2.13
C ARG A 5 16.17 12.38 3.56
N ASN A 6 17.13 13.08 4.16
CA ASN A 6 17.05 13.58 5.55
C ASN A 6 16.64 12.48 6.57
N GLY A 7 17.16 11.26 6.40
CA GLY A 7 16.82 10.12 7.26
C GLY A 7 15.44 9.51 7.02
N VAL A 8 14.66 10.02 6.06
CA VAL A 8 13.34 9.50 5.70
C VAL A 8 13.44 8.67 4.43
N VAL A 9 12.85 7.47 4.45
CA VAL A 9 12.69 6.62 3.27
C VAL A 9 11.44 7.05 2.52
N HIS A 10 11.62 7.50 1.28
CA HIS A 10 10.54 7.78 0.34
C HIS A 10 10.43 6.64 -0.65
N PHE A 11 9.27 5.98 -0.71
CA PHE A 11 8.99 4.96 -1.72
C PHE A 11 7.68 5.26 -2.45
N ARG A 12 7.51 4.64 -3.62
CA ARG A 12 6.30 4.74 -4.43
C ARG A 12 5.80 3.34 -4.75
N LEU A 13 4.57 3.04 -4.36
CA LEU A 13 3.85 1.84 -4.78
C LEU A 13 2.93 2.19 -5.95
N THR A 14 2.95 1.39 -7.01
CA THR A 14 2.05 1.55 -8.17
C THR A 14 1.38 0.23 -8.46
N LEU A 15 0.07 0.17 -8.22
CA LEU A 15 -0.77 -0.95 -8.65
C LEU A 15 -1.21 -0.70 -10.09
N ARG A 16 -0.91 -1.65 -10.99
CA ARG A 16 -1.31 -1.59 -12.40
C ARG A 16 -2.32 -2.70 -12.70
N ALA A 17 -3.08 -2.54 -13.78
CA ALA A 17 -4.05 -3.54 -14.25
C ALA A 17 -5.11 -3.94 -13.19
N VAL A 18 -5.46 -3.03 -12.28
CA VAL A 18 -6.58 -3.22 -11.35
C VAL A 18 -7.87 -3.16 -12.16
N SER A 19 -8.59 -4.28 -12.26
CA SER A 19 -9.85 -4.34 -13.01
C SER A 19 -10.88 -3.35 -12.48
N TYR A 20 -11.80 -2.91 -13.35
CA TYR A 20 -12.92 -2.07 -12.94
C TYR A 20 -13.74 -2.74 -11.84
N MET A 21 -13.99 -2.02 -10.75
CA MET A 21 -14.68 -2.51 -9.55
C MET A 21 -14.00 -3.72 -8.86
N ALA A 22 -12.71 -3.96 -9.12
CA ALA A 22 -11.98 -5.01 -8.41
C ALA A 22 -12.01 -4.77 -6.88
N SER A 23 -11.97 -5.88 -6.14
CA SER A 23 -11.73 -5.89 -4.71
C SER A 23 -10.53 -6.76 -4.41
N GLY A 24 -9.66 -6.31 -3.51
CA GLY A 24 -8.42 -6.99 -3.18
C GLY A 24 -7.53 -6.13 -2.29
N TRP A 25 -6.36 -6.64 -1.94
CA TRP A 25 -5.40 -5.90 -1.14
C TRP A 25 -3.97 -6.24 -1.54
N THR A 26 -3.07 -5.30 -1.26
CA THR A 26 -1.62 -5.51 -1.26
C THR A 26 -1.04 -4.80 -0.05
N GLY A 27 0.19 -5.12 0.34
CA GLY A 27 0.83 -4.51 1.49
C GLY A 27 2.34 -4.36 1.33
N VAL A 28 2.91 -3.39 2.04
CA VAL A 28 4.36 -3.20 2.18
C VAL A 28 4.69 -3.34 3.66
N GLY A 29 5.45 -4.36 4.01
CA GLY A 29 5.84 -4.65 5.39
C GLY A 29 7.31 -4.34 5.66
N PHE A 30 7.57 -3.73 6.82
CA PHE A 30 8.88 -3.42 7.37
C PHE A 30 9.07 -4.23 8.65
N GLY A 31 10.06 -5.12 8.67
CA GLY A 31 10.37 -5.95 9.83
C GLY A 31 11.15 -7.21 9.47
N ARG A 32 11.41 -8.04 10.48
CA ARG A 32 12.17 -9.30 10.31
C ARG A 32 11.33 -10.43 9.73
N GLY A 33 10.00 -10.30 9.81
CA GLY A 33 9.04 -11.27 9.30
C GLY A 33 7.79 -11.32 10.17
N MET A 34 6.72 -11.95 9.67
CA MET A 34 5.46 -12.05 10.41
C MET A 34 5.60 -12.78 11.75
N ILE A 35 6.58 -13.68 11.93
CA ILE A 35 6.83 -14.36 13.22
C ILE A 35 7.20 -13.33 14.29
N ASP A 36 8.17 -12.47 13.99
CA ASP A 36 8.76 -11.53 14.95
C ASP A 36 7.93 -10.25 15.11
N GLY A 37 7.17 -9.89 14.07
CA GLY A 37 6.41 -8.66 14.01
C GLY A 37 6.85 -7.79 12.82
N MET A 38 5.88 -7.16 12.17
CA MET A 38 6.12 -6.21 11.09
C MET A 38 5.14 -5.05 11.20
N ASP A 39 5.66 -3.86 10.93
CA ASP A 39 4.88 -2.66 10.62
C ASP A 39 4.54 -2.70 9.12
N VAL A 40 3.27 -2.50 8.76
CA VAL A 40 2.73 -2.81 7.44
C VAL A 40 1.74 -1.75 6.98
N ILE A 41 2.04 -1.16 5.83
CA ILE A 41 1.08 -0.33 5.11
C ILE A 41 0.25 -1.22 4.22
N ILE A 42 -1.06 -1.30 4.47
CA ILE A 42 -2.00 -2.08 3.68
C ILE A 42 -2.78 -1.16 2.73
N VAL A 43 -2.77 -1.50 1.45
CA VAL A 43 -3.59 -0.84 0.41
C VAL A 43 -4.73 -1.77 0.04
N ARG A 44 -5.95 -1.41 0.40
CA ARG A 44 -7.18 -2.13 0.03
C ARG A 44 -7.85 -1.44 -1.14
N VAL A 45 -8.21 -2.22 -2.15
CA VAL A 45 -9.16 -1.82 -3.20
C VAL A 45 -10.49 -2.47 -2.86
N GLN A 46 -11.55 -1.69 -2.73
CA GLN A 46 -12.90 -2.15 -2.42
C GLN A 46 -13.86 -1.56 -3.44
N ASN A 47 -14.35 -2.39 -4.37
CA ASN A 47 -15.19 -1.96 -5.50
C ASN A 47 -14.59 -0.76 -6.25
N GLY A 48 -13.30 -0.82 -6.55
CA GLY A 48 -12.57 0.26 -7.22
C GLY A 48 -12.21 1.46 -6.33
N ARG A 49 -12.59 1.48 -5.05
CA ARG A 49 -12.18 2.52 -4.09
C ARG A 49 -10.90 2.11 -3.37
N VAL A 50 -9.94 3.03 -3.27
CA VAL A 50 -8.67 2.77 -2.58
C VAL A 50 -8.74 3.28 -1.14
N ASN A 51 -8.36 2.42 -0.20
CA ASN A 51 -8.12 2.76 1.20
C ASN A 51 -6.68 2.35 1.57
N VAL A 52 -5.98 3.19 2.31
CA VAL A 52 -4.61 2.93 2.78
C VAL A 52 -4.62 3.03 4.29
N THR A 53 -4.15 1.99 4.97
CA THR A 53 -4.07 1.93 6.44
C THR A 53 -2.68 1.51 6.87
N ASP A 54 -2.31 1.96 8.05
CA ASP A 54 -1.08 1.59 8.73
C ASP A 54 -1.40 0.58 9.82
N GLU A 55 -0.74 -0.58 9.78
CA GLU A 55 -1.11 -1.75 10.54
C GLU A 55 0.10 -2.53 11.03
N TYR A 56 -0.05 -3.23 12.13
CA TYR A 56 0.96 -4.15 12.65
C TYR A 56 0.49 -5.59 12.52
N VAL A 57 1.43 -6.51 12.26
CA VAL A 57 1.17 -7.96 12.21
C VAL A 57 2.24 -8.74 12.96
N ARG A 58 1.84 -9.80 13.67
CA ARG A 58 2.75 -10.72 14.36
C ARG A 58 2.15 -12.13 14.48
N GLY A 59 2.98 -13.17 14.50
CA GLY A 59 2.57 -14.55 14.73
C GLY A 59 1.67 -15.14 13.63
N TYR A 60 1.81 -14.68 12.38
CA TYR A 60 0.93 -15.09 11.26
C TYR A 60 -0.57 -14.83 11.50
N THR A 61 -0.91 -13.84 12.33
CA THR A 61 -2.31 -13.46 12.58
C THR A 61 -2.80 -12.40 11.60
N THR A 62 -4.07 -12.07 11.71
CA THR A 62 -4.63 -10.85 11.11
C THR A 62 -3.86 -9.62 11.62
N SER A 63 -3.64 -8.67 10.72
CA SER A 63 -3.08 -7.37 11.05
C SER A 63 -4.11 -6.51 11.79
N PHE A 64 -3.62 -5.51 12.55
CA PHE A 64 -4.45 -4.60 13.32
C PHE A 64 -3.92 -3.17 13.20
N PRO A 65 -4.78 -2.12 13.28
CA PRO A 65 -4.34 -0.73 13.14
C PRO A 65 -3.19 -0.39 14.10
N ASP A 66 -2.11 0.17 13.57
CA ASP A 66 -1.02 0.69 14.39
C ASP A 66 -1.42 2.07 14.94
N GLN A 67 -1.02 2.36 16.19
CA GLN A 67 -1.24 3.65 16.85
C GLN A 67 -0.19 4.70 16.43
N VAL A 68 0.96 4.28 15.89
CA VAL A 68 1.99 5.15 15.32
C VAL A 68 1.82 5.17 13.81
N SER A 69 1.66 6.36 13.22
CA SER A 69 1.18 6.50 11.84
C SER A 69 2.27 6.91 10.84
N VAL A 70 2.32 6.21 9.71
CA VAL A 70 2.99 6.62 8.47
C VAL A 70 2.19 7.75 7.80
N ARG A 71 2.88 8.83 7.43
CA ARG A 71 2.25 10.01 6.80
C ARG A 71 2.08 9.81 5.28
N LEU A 72 0.83 9.72 4.83
CA LEU A 72 0.48 9.58 3.41
C LEU A 72 0.51 10.92 2.68
N PHE A 73 1.27 11.01 1.58
CA PHE A 73 1.29 12.18 0.69
C PHE A 73 0.67 11.83 -0.66
N GLY A 74 -0.65 11.97 -0.76
CA GLY A 74 -1.42 11.83 -2.00
C GLY A 74 -1.83 10.40 -2.34
N THR A 75 -3.11 10.21 -2.61
CA THR A 75 -3.69 9.01 -3.20
C THR A 75 -4.31 9.38 -4.53
N ALA A 76 -3.88 8.75 -5.62
CA ALA A 76 -4.48 8.96 -6.93
C ALA A 76 -4.65 7.62 -7.65
N LEU A 77 -5.86 7.38 -8.17
CA LEU A 77 -6.12 6.33 -9.15
C LEU A 77 -5.87 6.93 -10.54
N TYR A 78 -4.92 6.37 -11.27
CA TYR A 78 -4.69 6.73 -12.67
C TYR A 78 -5.29 5.65 -13.57
N SER A 79 -6.30 5.99 -14.37
CA SER A 79 -6.75 5.13 -15.46
C SER A 79 -5.73 5.22 -16.60
N HIS A 80 -5.18 4.08 -17.02
CA HIS A 80 -4.44 4.01 -18.28
C HIS A 80 -5.44 3.69 -19.39
N SER A 81 -5.80 4.68 -20.20
CA SER A 81 -6.51 4.45 -21.46
C SER A 81 -5.48 4.07 -22.51
N ASN A 82 -5.54 2.84 -23.02
CA ASN A 82 -4.83 2.47 -24.24
C ASN A 82 -5.51 3.21 -25.40
N ASN A 83 -4.98 4.35 -25.82
CA ASN A 83 -5.29 4.88 -27.14
C ASN A 83 -4.54 4.00 -28.15
N SER A 84 -5.21 3.01 -28.72
CA SER A 84 -4.78 2.40 -29.97
C SER A 84 -4.99 3.43 -31.08
N GLU A 85 -3.91 3.98 -31.59
CA GLU A 85 -3.92 4.72 -32.86
C GLU A 85 -4.39 3.76 -33.97
N ILE A 86 -5.44 4.17 -34.70
CA ILE A 86 -5.78 3.69 -36.05
C ILE A 86 -5.27 4.74 -37.01
#